data_AF-A0A0G1ISZ5-F1
#
_entry.id   AF-A0A0G1ISZ5-F1
#
_cell.length_a   1.000
_cell.length_b   1.000
_cell.length_c   1.000
_cell.angle_alpha   90.00
_cell.angle_beta   90.00
_cell.angle_gamma   90.00
#
_symmetry.space_group_name_H-M   'P 1'
#
loop_
_entity.id
_entity.type
_entity.pdbx_description
1 polymer ?
#
loop_
_entity_poly.entity_id
_entity_poly.type
_entity_poly.pdbx_seq_one_letter_code
_entity_poly.pdbx_strand_id
1 'polypeptide(L)'
;MLAGLIEAAKSTKAAIFVIGHVTKEGVAAGPKSIEHLVDVVLQLEGNSNQNLRFLRASKNRFGPTDEVGVFQMEEHGLVEVSNPSELFLAERHQGAGSCITAVLEGSRSLLIELQALVAHSRLAYPKRATAGFDVNRLGMLLAVLGERAGVKLNYSDVYINLAGGFRSREPALDLAVIASVASAGAGSRRWTWP
;
A
#
# COMPACT_ATOMS: atom_id res chain seq x y z
N MET A 1 34.12 6.04 -14.21
CA MET A 1 34.06 5.62 -12.79
C MET A 1 33.36 4.26 -12.64
N LEU A 2 32.09 4.11 -13.07
CA LEU A 2 31.35 2.84 -12.94
C LEU A 2 31.98 1.65 -13.71
N ALA A 3 32.49 1.90 -14.93
CA ALA A 3 33.18 0.87 -15.71
C ALA A 3 34.38 0.25 -14.97
N GLY A 4 35.16 1.07 -14.26
CA GLY A 4 36.28 0.60 -13.45
C GLY A 4 35.83 -0.23 -12.23
N LEU A 5 34.66 0.09 -11.65
CA LEU A 5 34.08 -0.74 -10.59
C LEU A 5 33.65 -2.12 -11.12
N ILE A 6 33.06 -2.17 -12.33
CA ILE A 6 32.68 -3.44 -12.97
C ILE A 6 33.91 -4.29 -13.28
N GLU A 7 34.97 -3.69 -13.80
CA GLU A 7 36.23 -4.40 -14.06
C GLU A 7 36.88 -4.90 -12.76
N ALA A 8 36.89 -4.08 -11.71
CA ALA A 8 37.37 -4.49 -10.39
C ALA A 8 36.56 -5.65 -9.80
N ALA A 9 35.22 -5.62 -9.93
CA ALA A 9 34.36 -6.73 -9.49
C ALA A 9 34.71 -8.02 -10.23
N LYS A 10 34.94 -7.95 -11.56
CA LYS A 10 35.33 -9.12 -12.37
C LYS A 10 36.70 -9.69 -12.00
N SER A 11 37.70 -8.82 -11.78
CA SER A 11 39.06 -9.26 -11.47
C SER A 11 39.20 -9.83 -10.06
N THR A 12 38.48 -9.25 -9.09
CA THR A 12 38.53 -9.65 -7.67
C THR A 12 37.50 -10.71 -7.29
N LYS A 13 36.47 -10.92 -8.14
CA LYS A 13 35.28 -11.73 -7.83
C LYS A 13 34.53 -11.26 -6.57
N ALA A 14 34.67 -9.99 -6.20
CA ALA A 14 33.98 -9.41 -5.05
C ALA A 14 32.60 -8.84 -5.42
N ALA A 15 31.66 -8.87 -4.48
CA ALA A 15 30.42 -8.13 -4.58
C ALA A 15 30.66 -6.65 -4.25
N ILE A 16 30.19 -5.74 -5.12
CA ILE A 16 30.33 -4.29 -4.95
C ILE A 16 28.94 -3.67 -4.83
N PHE A 17 28.72 -2.94 -3.74
CA PHE A 17 27.50 -2.16 -3.53
C PHE A 17 27.74 -0.70 -3.90
N VAL A 18 26.80 -0.12 -4.66
CA VAL A 18 26.82 1.30 -5.05
C VAL A 18 25.57 1.96 -4.51
N ILE A 19 25.75 3.03 -3.73
CA ILE A 19 24.64 3.77 -3.11
C ILE A 19 24.34 5.00 -3.98
N GLY A 20 23.13 5.05 -4.54
CA GLY A 20 22.64 6.19 -5.30
C GLY A 20 21.50 6.90 -4.56
N HIS A 21 21.69 8.17 -4.20
CA HIS A 21 20.63 8.98 -3.60
C HIS A 21 19.74 9.58 -4.69
N VAL A 22 18.42 9.50 -4.51
CA VAL A 22 17.45 10.15 -5.39
C VAL A 22 17.25 11.59 -4.92
N THR A 23 17.64 12.56 -5.74
CA THR A 23 17.46 14.00 -5.46
C THR A 23 16.30 14.57 -6.28
N LYS A 24 15.62 15.59 -5.73
CA LYS A 24 14.40 16.19 -6.30
C LYS A 24 14.61 16.88 -7.66
N GLU A 25 15.85 17.22 -8.02
CA GLU A 25 16.12 18.03 -9.21
C GLU A 25 16.40 17.22 -10.49
N GLY A 26 16.61 15.90 -10.43
CA GLY A 26 16.75 15.10 -11.66
C GLY A 26 17.96 15.44 -12.57
N VAL A 27 18.80 16.42 -12.21
CA VAL A 27 19.85 16.96 -13.11
C VAL A 27 21.19 16.23 -13.03
N ALA A 28 21.44 15.34 -12.08
CA ALA A 28 22.71 14.63 -12.03
C ALA A 28 22.51 13.11 -12.01
N ALA A 29 22.40 12.51 -13.19
CA ALA A 29 22.57 11.07 -13.44
C ALA A 29 22.16 10.18 -12.26
N GLY A 30 20.87 10.18 -11.91
CA GLY A 30 20.36 9.42 -10.76
C GLY A 30 20.63 7.91 -10.90
N PRO A 31 20.31 7.11 -9.88
CA PRO A 31 20.47 5.65 -9.93
C PRO A 31 19.88 5.00 -11.20
N LYS A 32 18.84 5.62 -11.80
CA LYS A 32 18.25 5.21 -13.09
C LYS A 32 19.22 5.28 -14.28
N SER A 33 20.15 6.23 -14.31
CA SER A 33 21.10 6.39 -15.42
C SER A 33 22.09 5.22 -15.51
N ILE A 34 22.33 4.51 -14.41
CA ILE A 34 23.26 3.37 -14.34
C ILE A 34 22.54 2.02 -14.19
N GLU A 35 21.22 2.01 -14.07
CA GLU A 35 20.38 0.82 -13.89
C GLU A 35 20.58 -0.23 -14.99
N HIS A 36 20.84 0.21 -16.22
CA HIS A 36 21.11 -0.70 -17.33
C HIS A 36 22.51 -1.34 -17.26
N LEU A 37 23.48 -0.71 -16.59
CA LEU A 37 24.88 -1.15 -16.50
C LEU A 37 25.18 -2.11 -15.34
N VAL A 38 24.29 -2.20 -14.35
CA VAL A 38 24.47 -3.02 -13.15
C VAL A 38 23.68 -4.33 -13.22
N ASP A 39 24.08 -5.32 -12.42
CA ASP A 39 23.41 -6.63 -12.40
C ASP A 39 22.15 -6.66 -11.52
N VAL A 40 22.13 -5.88 -10.45
CA VAL A 40 21.00 -5.76 -9.52
C VAL A 40 20.73 -4.29 -9.22
N VAL A 41 19.46 -3.89 -9.21
CA VAL A 41 19.00 -2.57 -8.76
C VAL A 41 17.99 -2.77 -7.64
N LEU A 42 18.35 -2.24 -6.47
CA LEU A 42 17.50 -2.23 -5.28
C LEU A 42 17.08 -0.80 -4.95
N GLN A 43 15.83 -0.64 -4.54
CA GLN A 43 15.25 0.63 -4.12
C GLN A 43 14.70 0.46 -2.71
N LEU A 44 15.18 1.31 -1.79
CA LEU A 44 14.62 1.41 -0.44
C LEU A 44 13.62 2.55 -0.41
N GLU A 45 12.34 2.20 -0.35
CA GLU A 45 11.22 3.12 -0.37
C GLU A 45 10.61 3.24 1.02
N GLY A 46 10.14 4.44 1.38
CA GLY A 46 9.42 4.67 2.63
C GLY A 46 8.51 5.87 2.49
N ASN A 47 7.29 5.77 3.00
CA ASN A 47 6.40 6.91 3.11
C ASN A 47 6.69 7.65 4.43
N SER A 48 6.59 8.99 4.45
CA SER A 48 6.85 9.82 5.63
C SER A 48 5.95 9.47 6.82
N ASN A 49 4.78 8.90 6.55
CA ASN A 49 3.79 8.56 7.57
C ASN A 49 3.93 7.12 8.10
N GLN A 50 4.92 6.36 7.61
CA GLN A 50 5.14 4.97 8.00
C GLN A 50 6.57 4.78 8.51
N ASN A 51 6.72 4.10 9.64
CA ASN A 51 8.03 3.63 10.11
C ASN A 51 8.58 2.44 9.31
N LEU A 52 7.79 1.95 8.34
CA LEU A 52 8.19 0.87 7.44
C LEU A 52 9.02 1.40 6.26
N ARG A 53 9.96 0.56 5.82
CA ARG A 53 10.79 0.73 4.64
C ARG A 53 10.70 -0.55 3.81
N PHE A 54 10.39 -0.40 2.53
CA PHE A 54 10.29 -1.49 1.58
C PHE A 54 11.52 -1.49 0.69
N LEU A 55 12.28 -2.59 0.71
CA LEU A 55 13.39 -2.83 -0.20
C LEU A 55 12.89 -3.65 -1.37
N ARG A 56 12.96 -3.11 -2.59
CA ARG A 56 12.46 -3.75 -3.81
C ARG A 56 13.54 -3.89 -4.85
N ALA A 57 13.52 -4.97 -5.60
CA ALA A 57 14.39 -5.14 -6.75
C ALA A 57 13.68 -4.69 -8.04
N SER A 58 14.10 -3.58 -8.67
CA SER A 58 13.61 -3.24 -10.02
C SER A 58 14.31 -4.06 -11.10
N LYS A 59 15.50 -4.58 -10.79
CA LYS A 59 16.30 -5.46 -11.65
C LYS A 59 17.08 -6.44 -10.79
N ASN A 60 17.06 -7.71 -11.12
CA ASN A 60 17.85 -8.73 -10.44
C ASN A 60 18.26 -9.80 -11.45
N ARG A 61 19.56 -9.89 -11.78
CA ARG A 61 20.08 -10.95 -12.67
C ARG A 61 20.29 -12.29 -11.98
N PHE A 62 20.18 -12.33 -10.66
CA PHE A 62 20.49 -13.51 -9.85
C PHE A 62 19.26 -14.07 -9.10
N GLY A 63 18.07 -13.53 -9.36
CA GLY A 63 16.85 -13.92 -8.66
C GLY A 63 15.63 -13.12 -9.10
N PRO A 64 14.51 -13.22 -8.36
CA PRO A 64 13.28 -12.54 -8.70
C PRO A 64 13.38 -11.02 -8.48
N THR A 65 12.50 -10.28 -9.17
CA THR A 65 12.33 -8.82 -8.99
C THR A 65 11.07 -8.48 -8.19
N ASP A 66 10.16 -9.43 -8.03
CA ASP A 66 8.92 -9.27 -7.28
C ASP A 66 9.11 -9.44 -5.77
N GLU A 67 10.27 -9.93 -5.30
CA GLU A 67 10.59 -9.99 -3.88
C GLU A 67 10.69 -8.60 -3.23
N VAL A 68 10.14 -8.51 -2.02
CA VAL A 68 10.14 -7.29 -1.21
C VAL A 68 10.69 -7.61 0.17
N GLY A 69 11.69 -6.87 0.62
CA GLY A 69 12.13 -6.85 2.02
C GLY A 69 11.37 -5.78 2.78
N VAL A 70 10.85 -6.09 3.98
CA VAL A 70 10.16 -5.12 4.82
C VAL A 70 11.00 -4.87 6.07
N PHE A 71 11.27 -3.60 6.34
CA PHE A 71 12.12 -3.17 7.45
C PHE A 71 11.43 -2.06 8.24
N GLN A 72 11.79 -1.92 9.50
CA GLN A 72 11.39 -0.82 10.35
C GLN A 72 12.63 -0.06 10.83
N MET A 73 12.57 1.27 10.82
CA MET A 73 13.64 2.08 11.43
C MET A 73 13.41 2.16 12.94
N GLU A 74 14.32 1.57 13.70
CA GLU A 74 14.39 1.67 15.16
C GLU A 74 15.57 2.56 15.58
N GLU A 75 15.73 2.80 16.89
CA GLU A 75 16.81 3.65 17.42
C GLU A 75 18.21 3.18 17.01
N HIS A 76 18.39 1.87 16.83
CA HIS A 76 19.67 1.24 16.50
C HIS A 76 19.85 0.97 15.00
N GLY A 77 18.85 1.25 14.16
CA GLY A 77 18.92 1.08 12.70
C GLY A 77 17.73 0.36 12.08
N LEU A 78 17.93 -0.18 10.87
CA LEU A 78 16.91 -0.94 10.16
C LEU A 78 16.81 -2.37 10.70
N VAL A 79 15.63 -2.73 11.21
CA VAL A 79 15.30 -4.07 11.70
C VAL A 79 14.37 -4.74 10.69
N GLU A 80 14.63 -6.01 10.38
CA GLU A 80 13.75 -6.79 9.49
C GLU A 80 12.40 -7.05 10.18
N VAL A 81 11.32 -6.81 9.43
CA VAL A 81 9.96 -7.12 9.85
C VAL A 81 9.55 -8.44 9.20
N SER A 82 9.61 -9.52 9.96
CA SER A 82 9.26 -10.87 9.50
C SER A 82 7.76 -11.01 9.20
N ASN A 83 6.91 -10.43 10.06
CA ASN A 83 5.45 -10.40 9.88
C ASN A 83 4.89 -8.97 9.83
N PRO A 84 4.91 -8.32 8.67
CA PRO A 84 4.38 -6.96 8.52
C PRO A 84 2.87 -6.87 8.79
N SER A 85 2.12 -7.96 8.61
CA SER A 85 0.68 -8.01 8.85
C SER A 85 0.33 -7.76 10.32
N GLU A 86 1.16 -8.20 11.27
CA GLU A 86 0.92 -7.94 12.70
C GLU A 86 0.92 -6.44 13.01
N LEU A 87 1.81 -5.67 12.38
CA LEU A 87 1.88 -4.22 12.58
C LEU A 87 0.61 -3.53 12.07
N PHE A 88 0.04 -3.99 10.95
CA PHE A 88 -1.20 -3.41 10.40
C PHE A 88 -2.45 -3.83 11.16
N LEU A 89 -2.40 -4.94 11.89
CA LEU A 89 -3.55 -5.50 12.62
C LEU A 89 -3.50 -5.22 14.14
N ALA A 90 -2.40 -4.66 14.66
CA ALA A 90 -2.21 -4.41 16.09
C ALA A 90 -3.29 -3.49 16.69
N GLU A 91 -3.78 -2.51 15.94
CA GLU A 91 -4.80 -1.56 16.38
C GLU A 91 -6.20 -1.86 15.80
N ARG A 92 -6.45 -3.12 15.42
CA ARG A 92 -7.69 -3.50 14.74
C ARG A 92 -8.92 -3.06 15.52
N HIS A 93 -9.84 -2.39 14.82
CA HIS A 93 -11.13 -2.05 15.39
C HIS A 93 -12.10 -3.23 15.26
N GLN A 94 -12.65 -3.69 16.38
CA GLN A 94 -13.74 -4.67 16.38
C GLN A 94 -15.08 -3.93 16.33
N GLY A 95 -15.47 -3.50 15.13
CA GLY A 95 -16.71 -2.75 14.91
C GLY A 95 -17.20 -2.82 13.47
N ALA A 96 -18.44 -2.39 13.26
CA ALA A 96 -18.99 -2.25 11.92
C ALA A 96 -18.11 -1.33 11.07
N GLY A 97 -17.91 -1.68 9.81
CA GLY A 97 -17.03 -0.92 8.92
C GLY A 97 -15.56 -1.31 8.94
N SER A 98 -15.12 -2.27 9.76
CA SER A 98 -13.77 -2.85 9.67
C SER A 98 -13.78 -4.13 8.82
N CYS A 99 -12.83 -4.25 7.89
CA CYS A 99 -12.60 -5.44 7.05
C CYS A 99 -11.10 -5.71 6.92
N ILE A 100 -10.67 -6.96 7.04
CA ILE A 100 -9.28 -7.35 6.75
C ILE A 100 -9.22 -7.85 5.32
N THR A 101 -8.22 -7.39 4.57
CA THR A 101 -7.96 -7.86 3.21
C THR A 101 -6.49 -8.14 3.01
N ALA A 102 -6.21 -9.10 2.13
CA ALA A 102 -4.88 -9.34 1.62
C ALA A 102 -4.61 -8.40 0.44
N VAL A 103 -3.44 -7.77 0.45
CA VAL A 103 -2.89 -7.03 -0.68
C VAL A 103 -1.56 -7.64 -1.08
N LEU A 104 -1.28 -7.66 -2.38
CA LEU A 104 -0.01 -8.06 -2.94
C LEU A 104 0.89 -6.85 -3.12
N GLU A 105 2.00 -6.86 -2.40
CA GLU A 105 3.07 -5.89 -2.50
C GLU A 105 4.30 -6.60 -3.10
N GLY A 106 4.41 -6.56 -4.42
CA GLY A 106 5.28 -7.50 -5.15
C GLY A 106 4.76 -8.93 -5.03
N SER A 107 5.60 -9.86 -4.58
CA SER A 107 5.25 -11.25 -4.27
C SER A 107 4.81 -11.47 -2.82
N ARG A 108 4.96 -10.46 -1.94
CA ARG A 108 4.54 -10.58 -0.54
C ARG A 108 3.07 -10.23 -0.39
N SER A 109 2.33 -11.13 0.25
CA SER A 109 0.98 -10.84 0.74
C SER A 109 1.06 -10.12 2.08
N LEU A 110 0.43 -8.96 2.17
CA LEU A 110 0.27 -8.18 3.39
C LEU A 110 -1.20 -8.18 3.77
N LEU A 111 -1.53 -8.46 5.03
CA LEU A 111 -2.87 -8.23 5.54
C LEU A 111 -2.97 -6.78 6.00
N ILE A 112 -3.98 -6.08 5.50
CA ILE A 112 -4.27 -4.72 5.89
C ILE A 112 -5.72 -4.60 6.38
N GLU A 113 -5.93 -3.76 7.38
CA GLU A 113 -7.27 -3.38 7.79
C GLU A 113 -7.78 -2.22 6.93
N LEU A 114 -8.99 -2.38 6.42
CA LEU A 114 -9.75 -1.37 5.73
C LEU A 114 -10.90 -0.93 6.63
N GLN A 115 -11.00 0.37 6.84
CA GLN A 115 -11.99 0.99 7.72
C GLN A 115 -12.93 1.87 6.89
N ALA A 116 -14.23 1.70 7.10
CA ALA A 116 -15.27 2.50 6.49
C ALA A 116 -16.13 3.15 7.57
N LEU A 117 -16.44 4.42 7.37
CA LEU A 117 -17.43 5.16 8.16
C LEU A 117 -18.52 5.67 7.21
N VAL A 118 -19.76 5.30 7.52
CA VAL A 118 -20.96 5.74 6.80
C VAL A 118 -21.82 6.53 7.77
N ALA A 119 -22.09 7.80 7.48
CA ALA A 119 -22.87 8.69 8.33
C ALA A 119 -23.93 9.43 7.51
N HIS A 120 -25.05 9.82 8.11
CA HIS A 120 -26.04 10.64 7.43
C HIS A 120 -25.45 12.01 7.09
N SER A 121 -25.51 12.41 5.82
CA SER A 121 -25.01 13.70 5.36
C SER A 121 -25.99 14.83 5.67
N ARG A 122 -25.48 16.00 6.04
CA ARG A 122 -26.28 17.24 6.14
C ARG A 122 -26.11 18.14 4.93
N LEU A 123 -25.30 17.71 3.95
CA LEU A 123 -24.98 18.46 2.75
C LEU A 123 -25.90 18.06 1.59
N ALA A 124 -26.08 18.98 0.64
CA ALA A 124 -26.78 18.68 -0.61
C ALA A 124 -26.06 17.60 -1.44
N TYR A 125 -24.72 17.58 -1.35
CA TYR A 125 -23.87 16.56 -1.95
C TYR A 125 -23.10 15.84 -0.84
N PRO A 126 -23.37 14.54 -0.61
CA PRO A 126 -22.66 13.79 0.42
C PRO A 126 -21.17 13.71 0.14
N LYS A 127 -20.38 13.82 1.21
CA LYS A 127 -18.92 13.77 1.15
C LYS A 127 -18.46 12.33 0.92
N ARG A 128 -17.55 12.16 -0.04
CA ARG A 128 -16.86 10.89 -0.30
C ARG A 128 -15.38 11.15 -0.15
N ALA A 129 -14.76 10.53 0.84
CA ALA A 129 -13.36 10.78 1.16
C ALA A 129 -12.62 9.46 1.37
N THR A 130 -11.34 9.45 0.99
CA THR A 130 -10.50 8.26 1.07
C THR A 130 -9.13 8.65 1.63
N ALA A 131 -8.54 7.76 2.41
CA ALA A 131 -7.14 7.77 2.79
C ALA A 131 -6.55 6.42 2.38
N GLY A 132 -5.61 6.44 1.42
CA GLY A 132 -4.95 5.24 0.91
C GLY A 132 -5.64 4.51 -0.24
N PHE A 133 -6.86 4.91 -0.61
CA PHE A 133 -7.62 4.35 -1.72
C PHE A 133 -7.95 5.44 -2.77
N ASP A 134 -8.31 5.04 -3.98
CA ASP A 134 -8.69 5.98 -5.04
C ASP A 134 -10.16 6.46 -4.87
N VAL A 135 -10.36 7.78 -4.89
CA VAL A 135 -11.69 8.38 -4.66
C VAL A 135 -12.66 8.16 -5.82
N ASN A 136 -12.17 8.10 -7.06
CA ASN A 136 -13.02 7.86 -8.23
C ASN A 136 -13.52 6.41 -8.23
N ARG A 137 -12.62 5.49 -7.88
CA ARG A 137 -12.92 4.08 -7.70
C ARG A 137 -13.92 3.85 -6.57
N LEU A 138 -13.79 4.56 -5.45
CA LEU A 138 -14.82 4.56 -4.41
C LEU A 138 -16.18 4.96 -5.00
N GLY A 139 -16.25 6.07 -5.76
CA GLY A 139 -17.49 6.51 -6.39
C GLY A 139 -18.16 5.43 -7.26
N MET A 140 -17.37 4.72 -8.05
CA MET A 140 -17.84 3.59 -8.86
C MET A 140 -18.37 2.43 -7.99
N LEU A 141 -17.63 2.02 -6.96
CA LEU A 141 -18.01 0.93 -6.07
C LEU A 141 -19.30 1.26 -5.30
N LEU A 142 -19.48 2.51 -4.85
CA LEU A 142 -20.71 2.95 -4.20
C LEU A 142 -21.91 2.91 -5.15
N ALA A 143 -21.72 3.25 -6.43
CA ALA A 143 -22.77 3.14 -7.44
C ALA A 143 -23.18 1.67 -7.68
N VAL A 144 -22.20 0.76 -7.75
CA VAL A 144 -22.46 -0.69 -7.86
C VAL A 144 -23.22 -1.20 -6.62
N LEU A 145 -22.80 -0.83 -5.41
CA LEU A 145 -23.47 -1.17 -4.16
C LEU A 145 -24.93 -0.68 -4.12
N GLY A 146 -25.18 0.55 -4.57
CA GLY A 146 -26.53 1.11 -4.62
C GLY A 146 -27.42 0.38 -5.62
N GLU A 147 -26.93 0.19 -6.84
CA GLU A 147 -27.73 -0.33 -7.96
C GLU A 147 -27.90 -1.85 -7.92
N ARG A 148 -26.90 -2.59 -7.44
CA ARG A 148 -26.89 -4.07 -7.47
C ARG A 148 -27.24 -4.71 -6.13
N ALA A 149 -26.92 -4.05 -5.02
CA ALA A 149 -27.16 -4.58 -3.67
C ALA A 149 -28.22 -3.78 -2.88
N GLY A 150 -28.80 -2.73 -3.47
CA GLY A 150 -29.89 -1.95 -2.85
C GLY A 150 -29.47 -1.13 -1.62
N VAL A 151 -28.17 -0.91 -1.42
CA VAL A 151 -27.67 -0.17 -0.25
C VAL A 151 -27.89 1.33 -0.47
N LYS A 152 -28.71 1.96 0.39
CA LYS A 152 -29.09 3.37 0.25
C LYS A 152 -27.99 4.29 0.79
N LEU A 153 -27.12 4.76 -0.10
CA LEU A 153 -25.98 5.65 0.23
C LEU A 153 -26.11 7.07 -0.33
N ASN A 154 -27.24 7.39 -1.00
CA ASN A 154 -27.45 8.68 -1.68
C ASN A 154 -27.43 9.90 -0.75
N TYR A 155 -27.68 9.70 0.55
CA TYR A 155 -27.66 10.75 1.58
C TYR A 155 -26.63 10.47 2.67
N SER A 156 -25.61 9.67 2.36
CA SER A 156 -24.60 9.26 3.33
C SER A 156 -23.23 9.79 2.96
N ASP A 157 -22.58 10.43 3.93
CA ASP A 157 -21.14 10.67 3.85
C ASP A 157 -20.42 9.33 4.01
N VAL A 158 -19.44 9.06 3.15
CA VAL A 158 -18.65 7.83 3.14
C VAL A 158 -17.18 8.16 3.23
N TYR A 159 -16.52 7.64 4.25
CA TYR A 159 -15.09 7.76 4.48
C TYR A 159 -14.46 6.38 4.45
N ILE A 160 -13.38 6.23 3.69
CA ILE A 160 -12.55 5.02 3.65
C ILE A 160 -11.15 5.34 4.15
N ASN A 161 -10.59 4.47 4.96
CA ASN A 161 -9.21 4.54 5.44
C ASN A 161 -8.56 3.16 5.32
N LEU A 162 -7.41 3.09 4.64
CA LEU A 162 -6.50 1.95 4.77
C LEU A 162 -5.62 2.17 6.00
N ALA A 163 -5.71 1.27 6.97
CA ALA A 163 -4.99 1.37 8.23
C ALA A 163 -3.46 1.38 8.01
N GLY A 164 -2.74 1.95 8.98
CA GLY A 164 -1.30 2.10 8.90
C GLY A 164 -0.82 3.06 7.81
N GLY A 165 -1.70 3.90 7.23
CA GLY A 165 -1.32 4.89 6.20
C GLY A 165 -0.93 4.26 4.85
N PHE A 166 -1.28 2.99 4.66
CA PHE A 166 -1.00 2.25 3.44
C PHE A 166 -1.71 2.87 2.25
N ARG A 167 -1.08 2.86 1.08
CA ARG A 167 -1.68 3.36 -0.16
C ARG A 167 -1.53 2.30 -1.23
N SER A 168 -2.63 1.82 -1.77
CA SER A 168 -2.59 0.83 -2.84
C SER A 168 -3.68 1.07 -3.88
N ARG A 169 -3.36 0.69 -5.12
CA ARG A 169 -4.27 0.73 -6.26
C ARG A 169 -4.72 -0.68 -6.65
N GLU A 170 -4.40 -1.67 -5.84
CA GLU A 170 -4.65 -3.07 -6.14
C GLU A 170 -6.15 -3.37 -6.27
N PRO A 171 -6.57 -4.11 -7.30
CA PRO A 171 -7.98 -4.46 -7.46
C PRO A 171 -8.59 -5.37 -6.40
N ALA A 172 -7.77 -6.16 -5.70
CA ALA A 172 -8.22 -7.01 -4.60
C ALA A 172 -8.92 -6.21 -3.48
N LEU A 173 -8.63 -4.91 -3.36
CA LEU A 173 -9.25 -4.02 -2.37
C LEU A 173 -10.73 -3.77 -2.60
N ASP A 174 -11.25 -3.94 -3.81
CA ASP A 174 -12.63 -3.55 -4.15
C ASP A 174 -13.67 -4.30 -3.30
N LEU A 175 -13.45 -5.60 -3.11
CA LEU A 175 -14.35 -6.42 -2.30
C LEU A 175 -14.30 -5.99 -0.82
N ALA A 176 -13.12 -5.67 -0.31
CA ALA A 176 -12.94 -5.21 1.06
C ALA A 176 -13.63 -3.87 1.30
N VAL A 177 -13.52 -2.92 0.36
CA VAL A 177 -14.23 -1.64 0.38
C VAL A 177 -15.74 -1.85 0.37
N ILE A 178 -16.24 -2.72 -0.51
CA ILE A 178 -17.67 -2.99 -0.59
C ILE A 178 -18.18 -3.59 0.72
N ALA A 179 -17.48 -4.59 1.25
CA ALA A 179 -17.85 -5.29 2.48
C ALA A 179 -17.82 -4.35 3.70
N SER A 180 -16.79 -3.50 3.82
CA SER A 180 -16.69 -2.53 4.91
C SER A 180 -17.80 -1.49 4.84
N VAL A 181 -18.09 -0.94 3.65
CA VAL A 181 -19.16 0.06 3.48
C VAL A 181 -20.52 -0.56 3.77
N ALA A 182 -20.79 -1.76 3.28
CA ALA A 182 -22.02 -2.48 3.57
C ALA A 182 -22.17 -2.74 5.07
N SER A 183 -21.10 -3.18 5.74
CA SER A 183 -21.05 -3.39 7.18
C SER A 183 -21.33 -2.11 7.97
N ALA A 184 -20.64 -1.01 7.64
CA ALA A 184 -20.84 0.30 8.27
C ALA A 184 -22.27 0.84 8.05
N GLY A 185 -22.80 0.71 6.83
CA GLY A 185 -24.17 1.11 6.50
C GLY A 185 -25.22 0.27 7.23
N ALA A 186 -25.00 -1.04 7.36
CA ALA A 186 -25.86 -1.97 8.09
C ALA A 186 -25.82 -1.73 9.61
N GLY A 187 -24.70 -1.26 10.17
CA GLY A 187 -24.63 -0.87 11.58
C GLY A 187 -25.67 0.18 12.00
N SER A 188 -26.16 1.00 11.05
CA SER A 188 -27.23 1.98 11.27
C SER A 188 -28.66 1.41 11.17
N ARG A 189 -28.83 0.18 10.65
CA ARG A 189 -30.12 -0.50 10.47
C ARG A 189 -29.95 -1.99 10.71
N ARG A 190 -30.50 -2.53 11.82
CA ARG A 190 -30.62 -3.98 12.07
C ARG A 190 -31.06 -4.68 10.77
N TRP A 191 -30.12 -5.36 10.12
CA TRP A 191 -30.38 -6.24 9.00
C TRP A 191 -31.08 -7.48 9.53
N THR A 192 -32.39 -7.56 9.37
CA THR A 192 -33.12 -8.82 9.49
C THR A 192 -33.07 -9.50 8.13
N TRP A 193 -32.32 -10.60 8.03
CA TRP A 193 -32.52 -11.56 6.95
C TRP A 193 -33.92 -12.18 7.12
N PRO A 194 -34.67 -12.44 6.04
CA PRO A 194 -35.88 -13.26 6.11
C PRO A 194 -35.56 -14.70 6.54
#